data_AF-A0A246JWP8-F1
#
_entry.id   AF-A0A246JWP8-F1
#
_cell.length_a   1.000
_cell.length_b   1.000
_cell.length_c   1.000
_cell.angle_alpha   90.00
_cell.angle_beta   90.00
_cell.angle_gamma   90.00
#
_symmetry.space_group_name_H-M   'P 1'
#
loop_
_entity.id
_entity.type
_entity.pdbx_description
1 polymer ?
#
loop_
_entity_poly.entity_id
_entity_poly.type
_entity_poly.pdbx_seq_one_letter_code
_entity_poly.pdbx_strand_id
1 'polypeptide(L)'
;MQSENRFFDDLAKMVNGVAGTVAGAGREAEAAMRERAKEWVGRMDFVSREEFEAVKQMAATARAETEALKARLDKLEGGAKPAAAPKTAAAKPAAAKPVTAKPAAKPKAK
;
A
#
# COMPACT_ATOMS: atom_id res chain seq x y z
N MET A 1 -65.07 19.43 4.07
CA MET A 1 -64.65 18.47 3.02
C MET A 1 -63.72 19.05 1.94
N GLN A 2 -63.36 20.34 1.91
CA GLN A 2 -62.50 20.92 0.84
C GLN A 2 -61.03 21.22 1.24
N SER A 3 -60.73 21.34 2.53
CA SER A 3 -59.39 21.69 3.03
C SER A 3 -58.42 20.51 3.06
N GLU A 4 -58.91 19.32 3.42
CA GLU A 4 -58.11 18.10 3.51
C GLU A 4 -57.51 17.71 2.14
N ASN A 5 -58.29 17.86 1.07
CA ASN A 5 -57.85 17.55 -0.30
C ASN A 5 -56.74 18.47 -0.84
N ARG A 6 -56.60 19.71 -0.35
CA ARG A 6 -55.53 20.63 -0.81
C ARG A 6 -54.17 20.26 -0.26
N PHE A 7 -54.09 19.84 1.00
CA PHE A 7 -52.81 19.46 1.61
C PHE A 7 -52.24 18.19 0.95
N PHE A 8 -53.10 17.21 0.66
CA PHE A 8 -52.70 16.01 -0.08
C PHE A 8 -52.33 16.29 -1.55
N ASP A 9 -53.02 17.23 -2.22
CA ASP A 9 -52.69 17.61 -3.61
C ASP A 9 -51.37 18.39 -3.72
N ASP A 10 -51.10 19.31 -2.76
CA ASP A 10 -49.83 20.02 -2.69
C ASP A 10 -48.67 19.07 -2.35
N LEU A 11 -48.91 18.10 -1.46
CA LEU A 11 -47.94 17.04 -1.18
C LEU A 11 -47.70 16.14 -2.40
N ALA A 12 -48.74 15.76 -3.14
CA ALA A 12 -48.60 14.95 -4.35
C ALA A 12 -47.82 15.70 -5.45
N LYS A 13 -48.09 17.00 -5.65
CA LYS A 13 -47.32 17.85 -6.56
C LYS A 13 -45.87 17.99 -6.11
N MET A 14 -45.63 18.19 -4.82
CA MET A 14 -44.28 18.25 -4.25
C MET A 14 -43.54 16.92 -4.41
N VAL A 15 -44.17 15.79 -4.11
CA VAL A 15 -43.57 14.46 -4.26
C VAL A 15 -43.26 14.16 -5.72
N ASN A 16 -44.15 14.50 -6.66
CA ASN A 16 -43.88 14.33 -8.09
C ASN A 16 -42.77 15.26 -8.59
N GLY A 17 -42.73 16.50 -8.11
CA GLY A 17 -41.65 17.45 -8.42
C GLY A 17 -40.29 16.99 -7.87
N VAL A 18 -40.27 16.56 -6.61
CA VAL A 18 -39.07 16.04 -5.92
C VAL A 18 -38.60 14.74 -6.57
N ALA A 19 -39.51 13.80 -6.86
CA ALA A 19 -39.18 12.54 -7.55
C ALA A 19 -38.57 12.80 -8.94
N GLY A 20 -39.08 13.78 -9.68
CA GLY A 20 -38.52 14.20 -10.97
C GLY A 20 -37.08 14.74 -10.85
N THR A 21 -36.83 15.63 -9.88
CA THR A 21 -35.48 16.15 -9.61
C THR A 21 -34.52 15.11 -9.05
N VAL A 22 -34.98 14.19 -8.20
CA VAL A 22 -34.15 13.11 -7.62
C VAL A 22 -33.80 12.07 -8.68
N ALA A 23 -34.71 11.76 -9.61
CA ALA A 23 -34.41 10.84 -10.71
C ALA A 23 -33.39 11.43 -11.71
N GLY A 24 -33.44 12.75 -11.97
CA GLY A 24 -32.45 13.46 -12.78
C GLY A 24 -31.09 13.58 -12.07
N ALA A 25 -31.10 14.12 -10.85
CA ALA A 25 -29.91 14.26 -10.02
C ALA A 25 -29.25 12.92 -9.69
N GLY A 26 -30.03 11.84 -9.58
CA GLY A 26 -29.53 10.49 -9.36
C GLY A 26 -28.67 9.97 -10.51
N ARG A 27 -29.04 10.24 -11.77
CA ARG A 27 -28.24 9.84 -12.94
C ARG A 27 -26.94 10.61 -13.02
N GLU A 28 -26.98 11.92 -12.73
CA GLU A 28 -25.79 12.77 -12.70
C GLU A 28 -24.87 12.39 -11.53
N ALA A 29 -25.45 12.08 -10.37
CA ALA A 29 -24.71 11.59 -9.21
C ALA A 29 -24.09 10.21 -9.46
N GLU A 30 -24.77 9.29 -10.16
CA GLU A 30 -24.19 7.99 -10.52
C GLU A 30 -22.97 8.16 -11.44
N ALA A 31 -23.09 9.03 -12.45
CA ALA A 31 -21.99 9.32 -13.37
C ALA A 31 -20.78 9.93 -12.62
N ALA A 32 -21.03 10.95 -11.78
CA ALA A 32 -20.00 11.58 -10.96
C ALA A 32 -19.38 10.59 -9.96
N MET A 33 -20.17 9.73 -9.33
CA MET A 33 -19.69 8.69 -8.42
C MET A 33 -18.81 7.67 -9.14
N ARG A 34 -19.19 7.23 -10.35
CA ARG A 34 -18.41 6.28 -11.15
C ARG A 34 -17.07 6.87 -11.59
N GLU A 35 -17.04 8.15 -11.95
CA GLU A 35 -15.82 8.87 -12.27
C GLU A 35 -14.90 9.00 -11.04
N ARG A 36 -15.46 9.43 -9.89
CA ARG A 36 -14.75 9.52 -8.61
C ARG A 36 -14.19 8.17 -8.17
N ALA A 37 -14.94 7.09 -8.38
CA ALA A 37 -14.52 5.74 -8.05
C ALA A 37 -13.36 5.28 -8.94
N LYS A 38 -13.40 5.56 -10.26
CA LYS A 38 -12.27 5.28 -11.17
C LYS A 38 -11.00 6.06 -10.77
N GLU A 39 -11.15 7.34 -10.46
CA GLU A 39 -10.05 8.19 -9.98
C GLU A 39 -9.49 7.66 -8.64
N TRP A 40 -10.36 7.23 -7.73
CA TRP A 40 -9.94 6.66 -6.45
C TRP A 40 -9.22 5.32 -6.60
N VAL A 41 -9.74 4.40 -7.42
CA VAL A 41 -9.08 3.12 -7.71
C VAL A 41 -7.74 3.34 -8.44
N GLY A 42 -7.67 4.30 -9.36
CA GLY A 42 -6.41 4.65 -10.03
C GLY A 42 -5.37 5.30 -9.12
N ARG A 43 -5.79 5.90 -7.99
CA ARG A 43 -4.90 6.41 -6.94
C ARG A 43 -4.47 5.36 -5.92
N MET A 44 -5.12 4.20 -5.89
CA MET A 44 -4.65 3.09 -5.07
C MET A 44 -3.42 2.48 -5.76
N ASP A 45 -2.38 2.15 -5.00
CA ASP A 45 -1.18 1.48 -5.48
C ASP A 45 -1.50 0.03 -5.92
N PHE A 46 -2.24 -0.12 -7.00
CA PHE A 46 -2.68 -1.40 -7.53
C PHE A 46 -1.64 -1.91 -8.53
N VAL A 47 -1.08 -3.09 -8.26
CA VAL A 47 -0.18 -3.75 -9.20
C VAL A 47 -1.02 -4.35 -10.32
N SER A 48 -0.73 -3.96 -11.56
CA SER A 48 -1.45 -4.52 -12.71
C SER A 48 -1.13 -6.01 -12.86
N ARG A 49 -2.06 -6.76 -13.47
CA ARG A 49 -1.85 -8.18 -13.71
C ARG A 49 -0.61 -8.45 -14.58
N GLU A 50 -0.31 -7.55 -15.50
CA GLU A 50 0.83 -7.65 -16.40
C GLU A 50 2.16 -7.46 -15.66
N GLU A 51 2.25 -6.45 -14.79
CA GLU A 51 3.42 -6.25 -13.93
C GLU A 51 3.62 -7.42 -12.97
N PHE A 52 2.52 -7.94 -12.41
CA PHE A 52 2.58 -9.11 -11.55
C PHE A 52 3.12 -10.34 -12.28
N GLU A 53 2.62 -10.63 -13.48
CA GLU A 53 3.13 -11.76 -14.27
C GLU A 53 4.57 -11.53 -14.73
N ALA A 54 4.98 -10.31 -15.09
CA ALA A 54 6.36 -9.98 -15.41
C ALA A 54 7.31 -10.26 -14.24
N VAL A 55 6.98 -9.78 -13.04
CA VAL A 55 7.78 -10.02 -11.83
C VAL A 55 7.80 -11.50 -11.46
N LYS A 56 6.68 -12.20 -11.62
CA LYS A 56 6.59 -13.63 -11.36
C LYS A 56 7.49 -14.46 -12.28
N GLN A 57 7.52 -14.13 -13.58
CA GLN A 57 8.44 -14.76 -14.52
C GLN A 57 9.90 -14.44 -14.18
N MET A 58 10.21 -13.18 -13.88
CA MET A 58 11.55 -12.77 -13.44
C MET A 58 11.99 -13.53 -12.18
N ALA A 59 11.10 -13.67 -11.19
CA ALA A 59 11.38 -14.41 -9.96
C ALA A 59 11.59 -15.92 -10.22
N ALA A 60 10.83 -16.52 -11.13
CA ALA A 60 11.00 -17.91 -11.52
C ALA A 60 12.37 -18.15 -12.18
N THR A 61 12.73 -17.31 -13.16
CA THR A 61 14.03 -17.36 -13.84
C THR A 61 15.18 -17.17 -12.86
N ALA A 62 15.10 -16.16 -11.98
CA ALA A 62 16.14 -15.91 -10.99
C ALA A 62 16.35 -17.10 -10.02
N ARG A 63 15.27 -17.81 -9.63
CA ARG A 63 15.39 -19.03 -8.82
C ARG A 63 16.09 -20.15 -9.57
N ALA A 64 15.71 -20.38 -10.84
CA ALA A 64 16.36 -21.39 -11.67
C ALA A 64 17.86 -21.09 -11.87
N GLU A 65 18.22 -19.84 -12.13
CA GLU A 65 19.61 -19.41 -12.25
C GLU A 65 20.37 -19.58 -10.92
N THR A 66 19.73 -19.27 -9.79
CA THR A 66 20.32 -19.47 -8.47
C THR A 66 20.62 -20.94 -8.19
N GLU A 67 19.70 -21.86 -8.55
CA GLU A 67 19.91 -23.30 -8.42
C GLU A 67 21.06 -23.78 -9.33
N ALA A 68 21.12 -23.30 -10.57
CA ALA A 68 22.20 -23.61 -11.49
C ALA A 68 23.57 -23.11 -10.99
N LEU A 69 23.62 -21.90 -10.41
CA LEU A 69 24.83 -21.35 -9.81
C LEU A 69 25.25 -22.12 -8.55
N LYS A 70 24.31 -22.49 -7.67
CA LYS A 70 24.59 -23.34 -6.51
C LYS A 70 25.18 -24.68 -6.94
N ALA A 71 24.58 -25.34 -7.93
CA ALA A 71 25.11 -26.59 -8.45
C ALA A 71 26.52 -26.45 -9.06
N ARG A 72 26.87 -25.28 -9.61
CA ARG A 72 28.24 -24.98 -10.06
C ARG A 72 29.18 -24.75 -8.88
N LEU A 73 28.74 -24.01 -7.87
CA LEU A 73 29.51 -23.78 -6.65
C LEU A 73 29.80 -25.10 -5.94
N ASP A 74 28.81 -25.98 -5.74
CA ASP A 74 29.00 -27.29 -5.11
C ASP A 74 30.05 -28.14 -5.86
N LYS A 75 30.04 -28.10 -7.19
CA LYS A 75 31.03 -28.81 -8.03
C LYS A 75 32.44 -28.22 -7.91
N LEU A 76 32.55 -26.89 -7.78
CA LEU A 76 33.83 -26.19 -7.66
C LEU A 76 34.40 -26.28 -6.24
N GLU A 77 33.56 -26.10 -5.21
CA GLU A 77 33.92 -26.20 -3.79
C GLU A 77 34.22 -27.65 -3.38
N GLY A 78 33.58 -28.64 -4.01
CA GLY A 78 33.94 -30.05 -3.88
C GLY A 78 35.36 -30.36 -4.41
N GLY A 79 35.88 -29.57 -5.35
CA GLY A 79 37.25 -29.64 -5.86
C GLY A 79 38.23 -28.67 -5.19
N ALA A 80 37.73 -27.58 -4.62
CA ALA A 80 38.50 -26.54 -3.96
C ALA A 80 38.11 -26.46 -2.49
N LYS A 81 38.54 -27.45 -1.69
CA LYS A 81 38.62 -27.27 -0.24
C LYS A 81 39.62 -26.14 0.03
N PRO A 82 39.19 -24.96 0.50
CA PRO A 82 40.14 -23.97 0.97
C PRO A 82 40.76 -24.57 2.23
N ALA A 83 42.09 -24.62 2.29
CA ALA A 83 42.80 -24.90 3.53
C ALA A 83 42.21 -23.99 4.61
N ALA A 84 41.71 -24.60 5.67
CA ALA A 84 41.02 -23.92 6.76
C ALA A 84 41.86 -22.75 7.28
N ALA A 85 41.38 -21.51 7.08
CA ALA A 85 41.85 -20.39 7.85
C ALA A 85 41.40 -20.61 9.31
N PRO A 86 42.28 -20.41 10.31
CA PRO A 86 41.94 -20.67 11.71
C PRO A 86 40.84 -19.71 12.15
N LYS A 87 39.81 -20.26 12.79
CA LYS A 87 38.74 -19.52 13.45
C LYS A 87 39.33 -18.65 14.56
N THR A 88 39.54 -17.36 14.31
CA THR A 88 39.58 -16.39 15.41
C THR A 88 38.16 -16.23 15.97
N ALA A 89 38.11 -16.35 17.28
CA ALA A 89 36.93 -16.54 18.10
C ALA A 89 35.84 -15.46 17.92
N ALA A 90 34.60 -15.92 18.07
CA ALA A 90 33.40 -15.12 18.21
C ALA A 90 33.55 -14.04 19.30
N ALA A 91 33.37 -12.77 18.92
CA ALA A 91 32.99 -11.71 19.84
C ALA A 91 31.47 -11.48 19.71
N LYS A 92 30.72 -11.96 20.71
CA LYS A 92 29.29 -11.75 20.93
C LYS A 92 28.99 -10.25 21.13
N PRO A 93 27.80 -9.72 20.75
CA PRO A 93 27.60 -8.29 20.52
C PRO A 93 27.52 -7.52 21.84
N ALA A 94 28.28 -6.42 21.94
CA ALA A 94 28.21 -5.51 23.07
C ALA A 94 26.94 -4.67 22.97
N ALA A 95 26.15 -4.78 24.04
CA ALA A 95 24.85 -4.20 24.24
C ALA A 95 24.80 -2.67 24.09
N ALA A 96 23.63 -2.22 23.65
CA ALA A 96 23.14 -0.86 23.75
C ALA A 96 23.40 -0.23 25.14
N LYS A 97 23.86 1.02 25.13
CA LYS A 97 23.60 1.96 26.22
C LYS A 97 23.11 3.30 25.66
N PRO A 98 22.10 3.91 26.31
CA PRO A 98 21.37 5.05 25.79
C PRO A 98 22.18 6.33 25.98
N VAL A 99 22.11 7.25 25.02
CA VAL A 99 22.66 8.60 25.20
C VAL A 99 21.66 9.40 26.03
N THR A 100 21.77 9.29 27.36
CA THR A 100 21.15 10.23 28.29
C THR A 100 21.99 11.49 28.41
N ALA A 101 21.28 12.59 28.58
CA ALA A 101 21.73 13.98 28.67
C ALA A 101 23.00 14.21 29.52
N LYS A 102 23.80 15.20 29.11
CA LYS A 102 24.76 15.88 29.99
C LYS A 102 24.49 17.40 30.04
N PRO A 103 24.46 18.02 31.23
CA PRO A 103 23.97 19.38 31.47
C PRO A 103 25.07 20.45 31.59
N ALA A 104 24.60 21.70 31.72
CA ALA A 104 25.27 22.91 32.26
C ALA A 104 26.36 23.55 31.36
N ALA A 105 26.58 24.86 31.31
CA ALA A 105 26.30 25.93 32.26
C ALA A 105 26.25 27.32 31.57
N LYS A 106 25.60 28.29 32.23
CA LYS A 106 25.63 29.74 31.92
C LYS A 106 27.04 30.34 32.07
N PRO A 107 27.24 31.60 31.64
CA PRO A 107 27.24 32.65 32.67
C PRO A 107 26.45 33.92 32.27
N LYS A 108 25.99 34.63 33.30
CA LYS A 108 25.36 35.95 33.24
C LYS A 108 26.43 37.06 33.29
N ALA A 109 26.20 38.16 32.56
CA ALA A 109 26.51 39.58 32.85
C ALA A 109 26.30 40.32 31.51
N LYS A 110 25.63 41.46 31.38
CA LYS A 110 25.34 42.59 32.26
C LYS A 110 24.08 43.29 31.73
#